data_AF-A0A1D6FES9-F1
#
_entry.id   AF-A0A1D6FES9-F1
#
_cell.length_a   1.000
_cell.length_b   1.000
_cell.length_c   1.000
_cell.angle_alpha   90.00
_cell.angle_beta   90.00
_cell.angle_gamma   90.00
#
_symmetry.space_group_name_H-M   'P 1'
#
loop_
_entity.id
_entity.type
_entity.pdbx_description
1 polymer ?
#
loop_
_entity_poly.entity_id
_entity_poly.type
_entity_poly.pdbx_seq_one_letter_code
_entity_poly.pdbx_strand_id
1 'polypeptide(L)'
;MARQQPERVPTQRHPVGCGGGWKRDGVCGSPSLSGGLFAAATSASSRSECRRSGVLSVVEVDVLLTVCPWDPRVRGGTLFHQTTFSLPVRRAVLFVAEVHRLRDLEPRALCGVELYDDILMRYVKASTAYLGKPAPRGEPSGDMVDFDITYYHSCDPGQACLFEDVLEEVEQMGIFKYGGLPHWGKNRNLAFVGAARKYPGLPRAMKFLR
;
A
#
# COMPACT_ATOMS: atom_id res chain seq x y z
N MET A 1 41.88 -51.77 -14.98
CA MET A 1 41.38 -51.00 -13.82
C MET A 1 41.28 -49.54 -14.21
N ALA A 2 40.10 -49.12 -14.69
CA ALA A 2 39.81 -47.73 -15.05
C ALA A 2 38.75 -47.20 -14.08
N ARG A 3 39.06 -46.12 -13.36
CA ARG A 3 38.14 -45.46 -12.43
C ARG A 3 37.04 -44.76 -13.25
N GLN A 4 35.79 -45.19 -13.08
CA GLN A 4 34.63 -44.46 -13.58
C GLN A 4 34.42 -43.21 -12.69
N GLN A 5 34.35 -42.03 -13.31
CA GLN A 5 33.89 -40.80 -12.67
C GLN A 5 32.36 -40.77 -12.64
N PRO A 6 31.71 -40.24 -11.60
CA PRO A 6 30.26 -40.11 -11.59
C PRO A 6 29.81 -38.97 -12.50
N GLU A 7 28.84 -39.27 -13.36
CA GLU A 7 28.18 -38.35 -14.28
C GLU A 7 27.38 -37.30 -13.49
N ARG A 8 27.64 -36.00 -13.70
CA ARG A 8 26.86 -34.92 -13.08
C ARG A 8 25.54 -34.76 -13.83
N VAL A 9 24.44 -35.09 -13.17
CA VAL A 9 23.09 -34.72 -13.61
C VAL A 9 22.96 -33.18 -13.57
N PRO A 10 22.58 -32.50 -14.68
CA PRO A 10 22.34 -31.06 -14.65
C PRO A 10 21.09 -30.79 -13.82
N THR A 11 21.19 -29.92 -12.83
CA THR A 11 20.02 -29.40 -12.11
C THR A 11 19.27 -28.46 -13.05
N GLN A 12 18.20 -28.97 -13.69
CA GLN A 12 17.21 -28.10 -14.33
C GLN A 12 16.54 -27.26 -13.24
N ARG A 13 17.03 -26.04 -13.06
CA ARG A 13 16.29 -25.01 -12.32
C ARG A 13 15.22 -24.48 -13.25
N HIS A 14 14.01 -25.02 -13.14
CA HIS A 14 12.83 -24.31 -13.61
C HIS A 14 12.64 -23.07 -12.73
N PRO A 15 12.59 -21.85 -13.28
CA PRO A 15 12.17 -20.70 -12.50
C PRO A 15 10.67 -20.83 -12.25
N VAL A 16 10.32 -21.31 -11.06
CA VAL A 16 8.98 -21.13 -10.51
C VAL A 16 8.83 -19.65 -10.16
N GLY A 17 8.12 -18.93 -11.03
CA GLY A 17 7.77 -17.54 -10.81
C GLY A 17 6.77 -17.41 -9.66
N CYS A 18 7.21 -16.80 -8.57
CA CYS A 18 6.35 -16.29 -7.51
C CYS A 18 6.33 -14.76 -7.61
N GLY A 19 5.17 -14.18 -7.91
CA GLY A 19 4.83 -12.77 -7.71
C GLY A 19 5.70 -11.75 -8.47
N GLY A 20 5.11 -11.05 -9.46
CA GLY A 20 5.78 -9.97 -10.18
C GLY A 20 6.06 -8.76 -9.28
N GLY A 21 7.18 -8.79 -8.57
CA GLY A 21 7.74 -7.65 -7.85
C GLY A 21 8.70 -6.86 -8.74
N TRP A 22 8.68 -5.54 -8.61
CA TRP A 22 9.46 -4.56 -9.38
C TRP A 22 10.98 -4.60 -9.11
N LYS A 23 11.62 -5.77 -9.23
CA LYS A 23 13.07 -5.92 -9.05
C LYS A 23 13.79 -5.89 -10.39
N ARG A 24 14.48 -4.78 -10.65
CA ARG A 24 15.73 -4.82 -11.40
C ARG A 24 16.80 -4.29 -10.43
N ASP A 25 17.52 -5.23 -9.83
CA ASP A 25 18.83 -5.07 -9.18
C ASP A 25 18.93 -4.47 -7.75
N GLY A 26 17.81 -4.18 -7.07
CA GLY A 26 17.82 -3.82 -5.64
C GLY A 26 17.81 -5.06 -4.72
N VAL A 27 18.93 -5.38 -4.06
CA VAL A 27 18.98 -6.43 -3.02
C VAL A 27 18.42 -5.85 -1.71
N CYS A 28 17.13 -6.01 -1.47
CA CYS A 28 16.55 -5.87 -0.12
C CYS A 28 16.85 -7.17 0.64
N GLY A 29 17.74 -7.14 1.63
CA GLY A 29 18.05 -8.32 2.44
C GLY A 29 16.81 -8.77 3.23
N SER A 30 16.29 -9.95 2.96
CA SER A 30 15.18 -10.54 3.72
C SER A 30 15.72 -11.23 4.98
N PRO A 31 15.23 -10.92 6.19
CA PRO A 31 15.26 -11.91 7.25
C PRO A 31 14.24 -13.02 6.92
N SER A 32 14.53 -14.25 7.34
CA SER A 32 13.62 -15.38 7.15
C SER A 32 12.31 -15.14 7.91
N LEU A 33 11.22 -14.87 7.20
CA LEU A 33 9.87 -14.86 7.76
C LEU A 33 9.20 -16.20 7.45
N SER A 34 8.94 -16.96 8.52
CA SER A 34 8.06 -18.13 8.49
C SER A 34 6.67 -17.71 8.02
N GLY A 35 6.19 -18.34 6.94
CA GLY A 35 4.98 -17.96 6.24
C GLY A 35 3.72 -18.00 7.11
N GLY A 36 2.99 -16.89 7.11
CA GLY A 36 1.58 -16.81 7.50
C GLY A 36 0.80 -16.17 6.36
N LEU A 37 -0.26 -16.83 5.89
CA LEU A 37 -1.22 -16.23 4.96
C LEU A 37 -2.00 -15.12 5.68
N PHE A 38 -1.87 -13.88 5.23
CA PHE A 38 -2.74 -12.79 5.67
C PHE A 38 -3.94 -12.68 4.72
N ALA A 39 -5.14 -12.88 5.25
CA ALA A 39 -6.38 -12.54 4.56
C ALA A 39 -6.66 -11.04 4.75
N ALA A 40 -6.59 -10.27 3.66
CA ALA A 40 -6.92 -8.85 3.68
C ALA A 40 -8.45 -8.65 3.81
N ALA A 41 -8.91 -8.32 5.01
CA ALA A 41 -10.25 -7.76 5.22
C ALA A 41 -10.15 -6.23 5.25
N THR A 42 -10.84 -5.54 4.34
CA THR A 42 -10.87 -4.07 4.34
C THR A 42 -11.82 -3.56 5.42
N SER A 43 -11.30 -2.93 6.48
CA SER A 43 -12.10 -2.04 7.33
C SER A 43 -11.48 -0.64 7.34
N ALA A 44 -12.28 0.38 7.03
CA ALA A 44 -11.90 1.79 7.12
C ALA A 44 -11.77 2.20 8.59
N SER A 45 -10.58 2.65 9.01
CA SER A 45 -10.37 3.28 10.32
C SER A 45 -10.18 4.77 10.11
N SER A 46 -11.23 5.55 10.34
CA SER A 46 -11.20 7.01 10.31
C SER A 46 -10.87 7.57 11.69
N ARG A 47 -9.61 7.51 12.14
CA ARG A 47 -9.14 8.35 13.26
C ARG A 47 -7.72 8.84 12.99
N SER A 48 -7.57 10.16 12.96
CA SER A 48 -6.29 10.89 12.87
C SER A 48 -5.52 10.94 14.21
N GLU A 49 -5.91 10.15 15.21
CA GLU A 49 -5.22 10.07 16.50
C GLU A 49 -4.54 8.71 16.63
N CYS A 50 -3.21 8.70 16.52
CA CYS A 50 -2.37 7.58 16.91
C CYS A 50 -2.41 7.46 18.44
N ARG A 51 -3.48 6.86 18.99
CA ARG A 51 -3.59 6.68 20.45
C ARG A 51 -2.61 5.63 20.92
N ARG A 52 -1.51 6.07 21.52
CA ARG A 52 -0.71 5.27 22.46
C ARG A 52 -1.34 5.39 23.84
N SER A 53 -1.74 4.27 24.44
CA SER A 53 -1.97 4.21 25.87
C SER A 53 -1.33 2.97 26.48
N GLY A 54 -0.22 3.21 27.20
CA GLY A 54 0.11 2.52 28.44
C GLY A 54 1.03 1.30 28.38
N VAL A 55 2.11 1.40 29.18
CA VAL A 55 2.73 0.44 30.11
C VAL A 55 2.78 -1.06 29.73
N LEU A 56 3.98 -1.61 29.83
CA LEU A 56 4.31 -3.04 29.77
C LEU A 56 3.44 -3.83 30.76
N SER A 57 2.35 -4.40 30.26
CA SER A 57 1.64 -5.49 30.91
C SER A 57 1.62 -6.62 29.89
N VAL A 58 2.25 -7.74 30.22
CA VAL A 58 2.15 -8.98 29.43
C VAL A 58 0.69 -9.38 29.48
N VAL A 59 -0.06 -9.03 28.44
CA VAL A 59 -1.40 -9.56 28.24
C VAL A 59 -1.19 -10.88 27.53
N GLU A 60 -1.49 -11.97 28.22
CA GLU A 60 -1.61 -13.28 27.61
C GLU A 60 -2.83 -13.21 26.68
N VAL A 61 -2.59 -12.84 25.42
CA VAL A 61 -3.64 -12.76 24.40
C VAL A 61 -3.90 -14.19 23.96
N ASP A 62 -4.96 -14.76 24.51
CA ASP A 62 -5.58 -15.95 23.96
C ASP A 62 -5.81 -15.70 22.46
N VAL A 63 -5.14 -16.47 21.60
CA VAL A 63 -5.04 -16.24 20.15
C VAL A 63 -6.38 -16.59 19.50
N LEU A 64 -7.43 -15.84 19.83
CA LEU A 64 -8.62 -15.79 19.01
C LEU A 64 -8.24 -15.08 17.71
N LEU A 65 -8.33 -15.82 16.60
CA LEU A 65 -8.30 -15.36 15.20
C LEU A 65 -9.36 -14.29 14.87
N THR A 66 -10.00 -13.66 15.85
CA THR A 66 -11.10 -12.70 15.72
C THR A 66 -10.65 -11.25 15.82
N VAL A 67 -9.37 -10.97 16.01
CA VAL A 67 -8.87 -9.60 16.15
C VAL A 67 -8.08 -9.19 14.91
N CYS A 68 -8.40 -8.02 14.38
CA CYS A 68 -7.70 -7.48 13.21
C CYS A 68 -6.30 -7.00 13.63
N PRO A 69 -5.26 -7.19 12.78
CA PRO A 69 -3.90 -6.69 13.07
C PRO A 69 -3.84 -5.18 13.38
N TRP A 70 -4.76 -4.40 12.83
CA TRP A 70 -4.90 -2.95 13.02
C TRP A 70 -5.89 -2.56 14.13
N ASP A 71 -6.36 -3.50 14.95
CA ASP A 71 -7.25 -3.17 16.08
C ASP A 71 -6.48 -2.33 17.11
N PRO A 72 -6.84 -1.05 17.33
CA PRO A 72 -6.11 -0.16 18.23
C PRO A 72 -6.19 -0.58 19.69
N ARG A 73 -7.05 -1.54 20.03
CA ARG A 73 -7.17 -2.10 21.39
C ARG A 73 -6.07 -3.12 21.69
N VAL A 74 -5.42 -3.67 20.66
CA VAL A 74 -4.32 -4.63 20.83
C VAL A 74 -3.00 -3.88 21.03
N ARG A 75 -2.45 -3.99 22.25
CA ARG A 75 -1.13 -3.42 22.56
C ARG A 75 -0.05 -4.19 21.79
N GLY A 76 0.88 -3.46 21.17
CA GLY A 76 1.93 -4.06 20.34
C GLY A 76 1.44 -4.59 18.98
N GLY A 77 0.21 -4.26 18.57
CA GLY A 77 -0.30 -4.56 17.24
C GLY A 77 0.52 -3.91 16.11
N THR A 78 0.26 -4.33 14.87
CA THR A 78 1.04 -3.87 13.71
C THR A 78 0.79 -2.37 13.45
N LEU A 79 1.87 -1.58 13.50
CA LEU A 79 1.85 -0.15 13.18
C LEU A 79 2.13 0.02 11.68
N PHE A 80 1.09 -0.03 10.87
CA PHE A 80 1.21 0.30 9.45
C PHE A 80 0.24 1.41 9.08
N HIS A 81 0.70 2.29 8.19
CA HIS A 81 -0.14 3.23 7.48
C HIS A 81 -0.35 2.70 6.07
N GLN A 82 -1.58 2.78 5.59
CA GLN A 82 -1.92 2.45 4.23
C GLN A 82 -2.42 3.71 3.55
N THR A 83 -1.65 4.25 2.61
CA THR A 83 -2.17 5.28 1.72
C THR A 83 -2.74 4.64 0.47
N THR A 84 -3.82 5.20 -0.06
CA THR A 84 -4.47 4.64 -1.25
C THR A 84 -5.00 5.72 -2.16
N PHE A 85 -4.75 5.59 -3.45
CA PHE A 85 -5.34 6.47 -4.44
C PHE A 85 -5.62 5.75 -5.74
N SER A 86 -6.55 6.32 -6.50
CA SER A 86 -6.97 5.77 -7.78
C SER A 86 -6.54 6.68 -8.92
N LEU A 87 -5.96 6.09 -9.96
CA LEU A 87 -5.58 6.79 -11.18
C LEU A 87 -6.29 6.20 -12.40
N PRO A 88 -6.66 7.02 -13.40
CA PRO A 88 -7.06 6.51 -14.70
C PRO A 88 -5.95 5.63 -15.27
N VAL A 89 -6.32 4.54 -15.95
CA VAL A 89 -5.36 3.54 -16.46
C VAL A 89 -4.23 4.20 -17.26
N ARG A 90 -4.52 5.21 -18.08
CA ARG A 90 -3.50 5.95 -18.86
C ARG A 90 -2.48 6.69 -17.98
N ARG A 91 -2.95 7.30 -16.90
CA ARG A 91 -2.08 8.03 -15.95
C ARG A 91 -1.34 7.08 -15.01
N ALA A 92 -1.94 5.94 -14.68
CA ALA A 92 -1.31 4.90 -13.88
C ALA A 92 0.01 4.42 -14.50
N VAL A 93 0.05 4.25 -15.83
CA VAL A 93 1.28 3.88 -16.56
C VAL A 93 2.38 4.94 -16.41
N LEU A 94 2.03 6.22 -16.53
CA LEU A 94 2.99 7.33 -16.39
C LEU A 94 3.49 7.45 -14.94
N PHE A 95 2.58 7.33 -13.98
CA PHE A 95 2.89 7.33 -12.56
C PHE A 95 3.87 6.22 -12.19
N VAL A 96 3.59 4.98 -12.61
CA VAL A 96 4.47 3.82 -12.40
C VAL A 96 5.87 4.05 -12.98
N ALA A 97 5.95 4.58 -14.19
CA ALA A 97 7.24 4.88 -14.82
C ALA A 97 8.04 5.94 -14.03
N GLU A 98 7.36 6.83 -13.31
CA GLU A 98 8.02 7.84 -12.49
C GLU A 98 8.40 7.34 -11.09
N VAL A 99 7.58 6.48 -10.48
CA VAL A 99 7.97 5.74 -9.27
C VAL A 99 9.22 4.90 -9.54
N HIS A 100 9.37 4.35 -10.73
CA HIS A 100 10.62 3.71 -11.15
C HIS A 100 11.81 4.63 -11.14
N ARG A 101 11.68 5.84 -11.70
CA ARG A 101 12.77 6.82 -11.67
C ARG A 101 13.14 7.20 -10.25
N LEU A 102 12.15 7.34 -9.36
CA LEU A 102 12.37 7.62 -7.94
C LEU A 102 13.12 6.47 -7.24
N ARG A 103 12.72 5.21 -7.51
CA ARG A 103 13.45 4.02 -7.05
C ARG A 103 14.89 4.00 -7.59
N ASP A 104 15.10 4.36 -8.85
CA ASP A 104 16.43 4.35 -9.45
C ASP A 104 17.37 5.40 -8.83
N LEU A 105 16.81 6.47 -8.23
CA LEU A 105 17.56 7.46 -7.46
C LEU A 105 17.93 6.97 -6.05
N GLU A 106 17.00 6.31 -5.35
CA GLU A 106 17.25 5.68 -4.04
C GLU A 106 16.68 4.25 -4.01
N PRO A 107 17.48 3.23 -4.40
CA PRO A 107 17.02 1.86 -4.55
C PRO A 107 16.50 1.22 -3.27
N ARG A 108 16.89 1.74 -2.10
CA ARG A 108 16.44 1.19 -0.80
C ARG A 108 15.14 1.80 -0.32
N ALA A 109 14.67 2.89 -0.92
CA ALA A 109 13.55 3.67 -0.40
C ALA A 109 12.26 2.85 -0.26
N LEU A 110 12.02 1.91 -1.18
CA LEU A 110 10.82 1.09 -1.20
C LEU A 110 10.98 -0.27 -0.52
N CYS A 111 12.18 -0.63 -0.01
CA CYS A 111 12.39 -1.93 0.65
C CYS A 111 11.51 -2.08 1.91
N GLY A 112 11.14 -0.98 2.58
CA GLY A 112 10.23 -1.03 3.72
C GLY A 112 8.80 -1.46 3.35
N VAL A 113 8.37 -1.16 2.12
CA VAL A 113 7.02 -1.47 1.62
C VAL A 113 6.86 -2.98 1.35
N GLU A 114 7.93 -3.66 0.90
CA GLU A 114 7.95 -5.11 0.67
C GLU A 114 7.61 -5.93 1.95
N LEU A 115 7.85 -5.37 3.14
CA LEU A 115 7.56 -6.03 4.41
C LEU A 115 6.09 -6.02 4.83
N TYR A 116 5.27 -5.13 4.24
CA TYR A 116 3.91 -4.83 4.72
C TYR A 116 2.85 -4.88 3.59
N ASP A 117 2.97 -5.79 2.63
CA ASP A 117 2.07 -6.01 1.46
C ASP A 117 2.49 -5.38 0.12
N ASP A 118 3.72 -4.85 0.02
CA ASP A 118 4.23 -4.21 -1.20
C ASP A 118 3.28 -3.09 -1.71
N ILE A 119 3.43 -2.64 -2.95
CA ILE A 119 2.49 -1.77 -3.64
C ILE A 119 1.45 -2.65 -4.34
N LEU A 120 0.27 -2.76 -3.75
CA LEU A 120 -0.83 -3.52 -4.32
C LEU A 120 -1.59 -2.69 -5.36
N MET A 121 -1.70 -3.22 -6.58
CA MET A 121 -2.44 -2.60 -7.68
C MET A 121 -3.73 -3.36 -7.98
N ARG A 122 -4.87 -2.64 -8.08
CA ARG A 122 -6.18 -3.26 -8.36
C ARG A 122 -6.95 -2.47 -9.41
N TYR A 123 -7.48 -3.16 -10.42
CA TYR A 123 -8.39 -2.53 -11.37
C TYR A 123 -9.78 -2.34 -10.75
N VAL A 124 -10.31 -1.13 -10.88
CA VAL A 124 -11.62 -0.75 -10.35
C VAL A 124 -12.47 -0.18 -11.46
N LYS A 125 -13.65 -0.75 -11.64
CA LYS A 125 -14.64 -0.27 -12.61
C LYS A 125 -15.25 1.06 -12.16
N ALA A 126 -15.55 1.93 -13.13
CA ALA A 126 -16.36 3.11 -12.89
C ALA A 126 -17.68 2.76 -12.16
N SER A 127 -18.11 3.65 -11.26
CA SER A 127 -19.36 3.49 -10.50
C SER A 127 -20.20 4.77 -10.56
N THR A 128 -21.52 4.61 -10.45
CA THR A 128 -22.49 5.72 -10.38
C THR A 128 -22.73 6.24 -8.96
N ALA A 129 -22.06 5.67 -7.95
CA ALA A 129 -22.15 6.12 -6.57
C ALA A 129 -21.69 7.58 -6.40
N TYR A 130 -22.32 8.34 -5.49
CA TYR A 130 -22.01 9.77 -5.30
C TYR A 130 -20.56 10.05 -4.86
N LEU A 131 -19.99 9.14 -4.06
CA LEU A 131 -18.58 9.18 -3.64
C LEU A 131 -17.71 8.20 -4.45
N GLY A 132 -18.25 7.67 -5.55
CA GLY A 132 -17.54 6.80 -6.47
C GLY A 132 -16.45 7.54 -7.23
N LYS A 133 -15.73 6.79 -8.07
CA LYS A 133 -14.59 7.30 -8.85
C LYS A 133 -15.10 7.70 -10.25
N PRO A 134 -15.36 9.00 -10.52
CA PRO A 134 -15.81 9.43 -11.84
C PRO A 134 -14.67 9.38 -12.84
N ALA A 135 -15.00 9.32 -14.14
CA ALA A 135 -14.03 9.60 -15.19
C ALA A 135 -13.51 11.05 -15.06
N PRO A 136 -12.19 11.26 -14.92
CA PRO A 136 -11.62 12.60 -14.96
C PRO A 136 -11.81 13.19 -16.36
N ARG A 137 -11.82 14.54 -16.43
CA ARG A 137 -11.90 15.22 -17.72
C ARG A 137 -10.75 14.77 -18.63
N GLY A 138 -11.10 14.42 -19.87
CA GLY A 138 -10.15 13.96 -20.89
C GLY A 138 -9.82 12.47 -20.85
N GLU A 139 -10.38 11.69 -19.92
CA GLU A 139 -10.22 10.23 -19.92
C GLU A 139 -11.39 9.54 -20.65
N PRO A 140 -11.13 8.49 -21.44
CA PRO A 140 -12.17 7.78 -22.20
C PRO A 140 -13.07 6.88 -21.35
N SER A 141 -12.63 6.56 -20.12
CA SER A 141 -13.36 5.70 -19.18
C SER A 141 -13.18 6.22 -17.75
N GLY A 142 -14.12 5.85 -16.87
CA GLY A 142 -13.99 6.04 -15.42
C GLY A 142 -13.33 4.85 -14.71
N ASP A 143 -12.81 3.89 -15.47
CA ASP A 143 -12.07 2.76 -14.92
C ASP A 143 -10.70 3.23 -14.43
N MET A 144 -10.33 2.75 -13.25
CA MET A 144 -9.17 3.21 -12.51
C MET A 144 -8.28 2.03 -12.11
N VAL A 145 -7.04 2.35 -11.76
CA VAL A 145 -6.14 1.48 -11.00
C VAL A 145 -6.00 2.09 -9.61
N ASP A 146 -6.33 1.30 -8.59
CA ASP A 146 -6.03 1.61 -7.20
C ASP A 146 -4.60 1.19 -6.89
N PHE A 147 -3.87 2.10 -6.26
CA PHE A 147 -2.57 1.84 -5.66
C PHE A 147 -2.76 1.88 -4.15
N ASP A 148 -2.57 0.74 -3.50
CA ASP A 148 -2.48 0.61 -2.06
C ASP A 148 -1.01 0.51 -1.69
N ILE A 149 -0.50 1.45 -0.89
CA ILE A 149 0.88 1.46 -0.42
C ILE A 149 0.82 1.34 1.09
N THR A 150 1.25 0.20 1.60
CA THR A 150 1.25 -0.11 3.03
C THR A 150 2.68 -0.09 3.55
N TYR A 151 2.92 0.67 4.61
CA TYR A 151 4.25 0.87 5.16
C TYR A 151 4.21 1.15 6.65
N TYR A 152 5.33 0.96 7.33
CA TYR A 152 5.46 1.27 8.75
C TYR A 152 5.34 2.78 8.99
N HIS A 153 4.52 3.17 9.96
CA HIS A 153 4.41 4.56 10.43
C HIS A 153 4.33 4.59 11.96
N SER A 154 5.30 5.25 12.59
CA SER A 154 5.35 5.39 14.03
C SER A 154 4.23 6.31 14.54
N CYS A 155 3.63 5.98 15.69
CA CYS A 155 2.78 6.91 16.43
C CYS A 155 3.55 7.96 17.24
N ASP A 156 4.87 7.82 17.34
CA ASP A 156 5.72 8.77 18.06
C ASP A 156 6.33 9.76 17.07
N PRO A 157 6.01 11.06 17.16
CA PRO A 157 6.53 12.08 16.25
C PRO A 157 8.05 12.29 16.40
N GLY A 158 8.68 11.82 17.49
CA GLY A 158 10.13 11.86 17.68
C GLY A 158 10.86 10.67 17.03
N GLN A 159 10.14 9.67 16.52
CA GLN A 159 10.71 8.47 15.94
C GLN A 159 10.69 8.57 14.41
N ALA A 160 11.87 8.62 13.79
CA ALA A 160 11.98 8.62 12.34
C ALA A 160 11.42 7.33 11.73
N CYS A 161 10.56 7.46 10.72
CA CYS A 161 10.09 6.35 9.91
C CYS A 161 11.05 6.13 8.72
N LEU A 162 11.21 4.86 8.31
CA LEU A 162 12.13 4.49 7.24
C LEU A 162 11.61 5.01 5.89
N PHE A 163 12.35 5.94 5.26
CA PHE A 163 12.03 6.54 3.95
C PHE A 163 10.62 7.12 3.83
N GLU A 164 10.08 7.65 4.94
CA GLU A 164 8.76 8.27 4.96
C GLU A 164 8.64 9.40 3.95
N ASP A 165 9.66 10.24 3.84
CA ASP A 165 9.76 11.31 2.84
C ASP A 165 9.54 10.81 1.40
N VAL A 166 10.14 9.68 1.04
CA VAL A 166 9.95 9.07 -0.29
C VAL A 166 8.54 8.55 -0.47
N LEU A 167 7.97 7.90 0.55
CA LEU A 167 6.61 7.36 0.49
C LEU A 167 5.55 8.47 0.42
N GLU A 168 5.78 9.57 1.14
CA GLU A 168 4.96 10.78 1.05
C GLU A 168 5.09 11.46 -0.30
N GLU A 169 6.28 11.47 -0.91
CA GLU A 169 6.45 11.97 -2.28
C GLU A 169 5.68 11.10 -3.29
N VAL A 170 5.70 9.77 -3.15
CA VAL A 170 4.90 8.87 -4.00
C VAL A 170 3.39 9.14 -3.84
N GLU A 171 2.91 9.35 -2.60
CA GLU A 171 1.52 9.75 -2.34
C GLU A 171 1.19 11.10 -3.01
N GLN A 172 2.06 12.10 -2.85
CA GLN A 172 1.87 13.43 -3.43
C GLN A 172 1.88 13.40 -4.97
N MET A 173 2.78 12.62 -5.58
CA MET A 173 2.79 12.38 -7.01
C MET A 173 1.46 11.76 -7.47
N GLY A 174 1.02 10.68 -6.83
CA GLY A 174 -0.23 10.01 -7.19
C GLY A 174 -1.44 10.93 -7.10
N ILE A 175 -1.59 11.65 -5.98
CA ILE A 175 -2.78 12.44 -5.70
C ILE A 175 -2.77 13.81 -6.39
N PHE A 176 -1.67 14.54 -6.32
CA PHE A 176 -1.61 15.93 -6.77
C PHE A 176 -1.07 16.07 -8.19
N LYS A 177 0.05 15.41 -8.51
CA LYS A 177 0.68 15.51 -9.84
C LYS A 177 -0.11 14.78 -10.91
N TYR A 178 -0.54 13.55 -10.65
CA TYR A 178 -1.32 12.74 -11.59
C TYR A 178 -2.85 12.91 -11.42
N GLY A 179 -3.27 13.67 -10.41
CA GLY A 179 -4.67 14.00 -10.16
C GLY A 179 -5.49 12.82 -9.65
N GLY A 180 -4.87 11.95 -8.84
CA GLY A 180 -5.51 10.78 -8.26
C GLY A 180 -6.62 11.11 -7.26
N LEU A 181 -7.54 10.16 -7.16
CA LEU A 181 -8.65 10.21 -6.20
C LEU A 181 -8.23 9.48 -4.92
N PRO A 182 -8.18 10.15 -3.75
CA PRO A 182 -7.84 9.48 -2.50
C PRO A 182 -8.89 8.44 -2.08
N HIS A 183 -8.50 7.49 -1.25
CA HIS A 183 -9.44 6.54 -0.68
C HIS A 183 -10.01 7.05 0.65
N TRP A 184 -11.34 7.17 0.73
CA TRP A 184 -12.07 7.72 1.89
C TRP A 184 -11.69 7.13 3.24
N GLY A 185 -11.37 5.84 3.29
CA GLY A 185 -11.08 5.11 4.53
C GLY A 185 -9.61 4.91 4.87
N LYS A 186 -8.68 5.41 4.05
CA LYS A 186 -7.24 5.06 4.17
C LYS A 186 -6.32 6.29 4.18
N ASN A 187 -6.70 7.39 3.54
CA ASN A 187 -5.82 8.57 3.45
C ASN A 187 -5.98 9.55 4.61
N ARG A 188 -4.90 10.32 4.81
CA ARG A 188 -4.85 11.48 5.73
C ARG A 188 -5.65 12.65 5.17
N ASN A 189 -6.04 13.59 6.05
CA ASN A 189 -6.86 14.76 5.69
C ASN A 189 -6.27 15.59 4.54
N LEU A 190 -4.93 15.67 4.45
CA LEU A 190 -4.22 16.38 3.38
C LEU A 190 -4.62 15.90 1.98
N ALA A 191 -4.83 14.59 1.82
CA ALA A 191 -5.24 14.00 0.56
C ALA A 191 -6.60 14.52 0.07
N PHE A 192 -7.46 14.99 0.97
CA PHE A 192 -8.81 15.47 0.68
C PHE A 192 -8.87 16.99 0.42
N VAL A 193 -7.73 17.68 0.34
CA VAL A 193 -7.72 19.07 -0.12
C VAL A 193 -8.37 19.15 -1.51
N GLY A 194 -9.43 19.96 -1.61
CA GLY A 194 -10.25 20.07 -2.83
C GLY A 194 -11.18 18.89 -3.10
N ALA A 195 -11.60 18.12 -2.08
CA ALA A 195 -12.46 16.94 -2.23
C ALA A 195 -13.71 17.19 -3.09
N ALA A 196 -14.39 18.34 -2.95
CA ALA A 196 -15.56 18.66 -3.77
C ALA A 196 -15.26 18.72 -5.29
N ARG A 197 -14.02 19.05 -5.68
CA ARG A 197 -13.58 18.99 -7.09
C ARG A 197 -13.22 17.57 -7.51
N LYS A 198 -12.63 16.78 -6.61
CA LYS A 198 -12.25 15.38 -6.85
C LYS A 198 -13.49 14.47 -6.98
N TYR A 199 -14.55 14.75 -6.21
CA TYR A 199 -15.81 13.99 -6.19
C TYR A 199 -17.01 14.90 -6.49
N PRO A 200 -17.43 15.02 -7.77
CA PRO A 200 -18.56 15.86 -8.16
C PRO A 200 -19.90 15.47 -7.50
N GLY A 201 -20.03 14.21 -7.06
CA GLY A 201 -21.21 13.75 -6.34
C GLY A 201 -21.22 14.06 -4.84
N LEU A 202 -20.12 14.55 -4.26
CA LEU A 202 -20.01 14.88 -2.84
C LEU A 202 -21.15 15.80 -2.35
N PRO A 203 -21.52 16.90 -3.04
CA PRO A 203 -22.64 17.74 -2.60
C PRO A 203 -23.99 17.00 -2.51
N ARG A 204 -24.20 15.96 -3.32
CA ARG A 204 -25.40 15.11 -3.25
C ARG A 204 -25.29 14.13 -2.10
N ALA A 205 -24.14 13.48 -1.92
CA ALA A 205 -23.88 12.57 -0.80
C ALA A 205 -24.14 13.27 0.55
N MET A 206 -23.68 14.51 0.70
CA MET A 206 -23.87 15.31 1.92
C MET A 206 -25.34 15.60 2.26
N LYS A 207 -26.29 15.45 1.33
CA LYS A 207 -27.72 15.58 1.63
C LYS A 207 -28.28 14.37 2.40
N PHE A 208 -27.62 13.22 2.29
CA PHE A 208 -28.02 11.97 2.94
C PHE A 208 -27.30 11.70 4.27
N LEU A 209 -26.23 12.44 4.57
CA LEU A 209 -25.44 12.33 5.80
C LEU A 209 -25.92 13.30 6.90
N ARG A 210 -27.20 13.67 6.87
CA ARG A 210 -27.84 14.58 7.84
C ARG A 210 -28.62 13.81 8.88
#